data_AF-A0A9P3QC10-F1
#
_entry.id   AF-A0A9P3QC10-F1
#
_cell.length_a   1.000
_cell.length_b   1.000
_cell.length_c   1.000
_cell.angle_alpha   90.00
_cell.angle_beta   90.00
_cell.angle_gamma   90.00
#
_symmetry.space_group_name_H-M   'P 1'
#
loop_
_entity.id
_entity.type
_entity.pdbx_description
1 polymer ?
#
loop_
_entity_poly.entity_id
_entity_poly.type
_entity_poly.pdbx_seq_one_letter_code
_entity_poly.pdbx_strand_id
1 'polypeptide(L)'
;MSSPTRPAICLNMIVRNEAPIIEATLDMVAPYIRSWVIVDTGSDDGTQDLIRNRMAALGIPGDLFERPWRNFGHNRSEALTLAQGHGDYIWVLDADDSIEGTLDFGQLGEDLYQLRYGLGSAVFWRPNLFRDGLPVRYEGVVHEYVMVDGDFTHDRLDGDYYIDSRRLGARNSDPQKKYESDRDLLLAEVERNPDDARSVFYLAQSYFDLADFDNARKWYLQRSEMGGWDEEVYYALYRVASSMWSQGEAWPQVQDAYLRAWEFRPSRAEPLYDIAHRYRLDERYWLGYLFAERAAAIPYPEQDTLYVSQEVYQWGALDELALCASWIDKHAEAFAVWRRVLAQPDLPDDDRQRIAENREICATALREAASSYPAELVRGMVCGPPDADVVVSLVAGPDRAVTELTLNSFLNCCTDVSRVGRFLAVDAGLSAADRATLLNRYEFLEFCHPGPEESVGTPLAHLRGEVAGPFWLHLGQGWQFFVRENLITRLRAVFDAETKVFQVAINYADAAQAGGVRTMENPVRQAPGGGSYFLTEQVAYGPAMYHTERLDRVGVAPETEPTADLGRRAAAAGFRTASLDEVVCTASL
;
A
#
# COMPACT_ATOMS: atom_id res chain seq x y z
N MET A 1 7.35 -20.98 46.95
CA MET A 1 7.80 -21.20 45.57
C MET A 1 8.70 -20.03 45.22
N SER A 2 10.01 -20.23 45.06
CA SER A 2 10.86 -19.14 44.58
C SER A 2 10.40 -18.77 43.18
N SER A 3 10.42 -17.48 42.84
CA SER A 3 10.36 -17.08 41.43
C SER A 3 11.35 -17.95 40.65
N PRO A 4 11.00 -18.50 39.48
CA PRO A 4 12.00 -19.11 38.61
C PRO A 4 13.13 -18.08 38.43
N THR A 5 14.36 -18.50 38.69
CA THR A 5 15.55 -17.68 38.46
C THR A 5 15.63 -17.46 36.96
N ARG A 6 15.56 -16.18 36.53
CA ARG A 6 15.75 -15.83 35.12
C ARG A 6 17.11 -16.35 34.64
N PRO A 7 17.20 -16.97 33.45
CA PRO A 7 18.46 -17.35 32.84
C PRO A 7 19.45 -16.18 32.81
N ALA A 8 20.72 -16.46 33.13
CA ALA A 8 21.80 -15.49 33.01
C ALA A 8 22.18 -15.32 31.54
N ILE A 9 21.99 -14.12 30.98
CA ILE A 9 22.34 -13.83 29.59
C ILE A 9 23.70 -13.15 29.52
N CYS A 10 24.59 -13.66 28.66
CA CYS A 10 25.86 -13.04 28.32
C CYS A 10 25.71 -12.26 27.00
N LEU A 11 25.96 -10.95 27.02
CA LEU A 11 26.05 -10.16 25.79
C LEU A 11 27.33 -10.51 25.03
N ASN A 12 27.22 -10.79 23.74
CA ASN A 12 28.36 -11.01 22.86
C ASN A 12 28.32 -10.09 21.64
N MET A 13 29.43 -9.41 21.37
CA MET A 13 29.53 -8.47 20.26
C MET A 13 30.93 -8.53 19.65
N ILE A 14 31.04 -8.21 18.37
CA ILE A 14 32.27 -7.75 17.75
C ILE A 14 32.12 -6.25 17.47
N VAL A 15 33.16 -5.47 17.74
CA VAL A 15 33.12 -4.01 17.57
C VAL A 15 34.34 -3.49 16.82
N ARG A 16 34.15 -2.39 16.09
CA ARG A 16 35.23 -1.60 15.52
C ARG A 16 34.80 -0.16 15.29
N ASN A 17 35.42 0.77 16.00
CA ASN A 17 35.18 2.21 15.89
C ASN A 17 33.71 2.61 16.12
N GLU A 18 33.13 2.15 17.23
CA GLU A 18 31.73 2.38 17.58
C GLU A 18 31.56 3.40 18.72
N ALA A 19 32.58 4.22 19.00
CA ALA A 19 32.53 5.24 20.05
C ALA A 19 31.28 6.14 20.00
N PRO A 20 30.74 6.53 18.81
CA PRO A 20 29.55 7.38 18.75
C PRO A 20 28.26 6.72 19.23
N ILE A 21 28.16 5.38 19.26
CA ILE A 21 26.90 4.66 19.49
C ILE A 21 26.96 3.64 20.63
N ILE A 22 28.15 3.14 20.98
CA ILE A 22 28.29 1.94 21.82
C ILE A 22 27.69 2.12 23.22
N GLU A 23 27.85 3.27 23.88
CA GLU A 23 27.32 3.48 25.23
C GLU A 23 25.79 3.41 25.26
N ALA A 24 25.12 3.99 24.26
CA ALA A 24 23.66 3.95 24.15
C ALA A 24 23.18 2.51 23.92
N THR A 25 23.91 1.73 23.12
CA THR A 25 23.60 0.31 22.90
C THR A 25 23.77 -0.49 24.19
N LEU A 26 24.86 -0.27 24.94
CA LEU A 26 25.11 -0.95 26.22
C LEU A 26 24.04 -0.62 27.28
N ASP A 27 23.59 0.64 27.35
CA ASP A 27 22.54 1.06 28.29
C ASP A 27 21.20 0.38 28.04
N MET A 28 20.85 0.25 26.77
CA MET A 28 19.61 -0.38 26.34
C MET A 28 19.59 -1.88 26.63
N VAL A 29 20.73 -2.58 26.49
CA VAL A 29 20.81 -4.04 26.73
C VAL A 29 21.04 -4.38 28.20
N ALA A 30 21.56 -3.46 29.01
CA ALA A 30 21.89 -3.65 30.42
C ALA A 30 20.78 -4.31 31.27
N PRO A 31 19.48 -4.01 31.09
CA PRO A 31 18.41 -4.65 31.85
C PRO A 31 18.26 -6.16 31.60
N TYR A 32 18.81 -6.68 30.50
CA TYR A 32 18.60 -8.05 30.04
C TYR A 32 19.79 -8.98 30.27
N ILE A 33 20.97 -8.43 30.58
CA ILE A 33 22.23 -9.18 30.63
C ILE A 33 22.77 -9.29 32.06
N ARG A 34 23.47 -10.38 32.34
CA ARG A 34 24.18 -10.61 33.61
C ARG A 34 25.69 -10.53 33.47
N SER A 35 26.18 -10.75 32.26
CA SER A 35 27.60 -10.65 31.90
C SER A 35 27.76 -10.16 30.47
N TRP A 36 28.99 -9.89 30.06
CA TRP A 36 29.31 -9.52 28.69
C TRP A 36 30.70 -10.03 28.29
N VAL A 37 30.85 -10.36 27.01
CA VAL A 37 32.12 -10.63 26.36
C VAL A 37 32.11 -9.94 25.01
N ILE A 38 32.92 -8.90 24.87
CA ILE A 38 32.98 -8.12 23.62
C ILE A 38 34.39 -8.25 23.02
N VAL A 39 34.45 -8.46 21.71
CA VAL A 39 35.71 -8.52 20.96
C VAL A 39 35.88 -7.27 20.13
N ASP A 40 36.88 -6.46 20.50
CA ASP A 40 37.34 -5.34 19.69
C ASP A 40 38.27 -5.83 18.59
N THR A 41 37.97 -5.45 17.34
CA THR A 41 38.69 -5.92 16.16
C THR A 41 39.70 -4.91 15.62
N GLY A 42 40.15 -3.98 16.47
CA GLY A 42 41.13 -2.94 16.15
C GLY A 42 40.51 -1.56 16.05
N SER A 43 39.76 -1.15 17.07
CA SER A 43 39.30 0.24 17.19
C SER A 43 40.46 1.19 17.53
N ASP A 44 40.41 2.39 16.99
CA ASP A 44 41.38 3.47 17.22
C ASP A 44 40.73 4.79 17.67
N ASP A 45 39.42 4.78 17.91
CA ASP A 45 38.60 5.92 18.34
C ASP A 45 38.30 5.96 19.86
N GLY A 46 38.81 5.00 20.62
CA GLY A 46 38.57 4.88 22.06
C GLY A 46 37.36 4.02 22.45
N THR A 47 36.73 3.32 21.50
CA THR A 47 35.61 2.37 21.75
C THR A 47 35.88 1.43 22.92
N GLN A 48 37.10 0.89 23.03
CA GLN A 48 37.48 -0.06 24.08
C GLN A 48 37.28 0.52 25.49
N ASP A 49 37.72 1.76 25.70
CA ASP A 49 37.65 2.40 27.02
C ASP A 49 36.22 2.79 27.37
N LEU A 50 35.43 3.22 26.38
CA LEU A 50 34.00 3.50 26.56
C LEU A 50 33.24 2.25 27.03
N ILE A 51 33.48 1.10 26.39
CA ILE A 51 32.85 -0.18 26.80
C ILE A 51 33.22 -0.52 28.24
N ARG A 52 34.52 -0.54 28.57
CA ARG A 52 35.01 -0.89 29.92
C ARG A 52 34.41 0.03 30.99
N ASN A 53 34.46 1.34 30.76
CA ASN A 53 33.98 2.34 31.71
C ASN A 53 32.46 2.25 31.89
N ARG A 54 31.71 2.08 30.80
CA ARG A 54 30.25 2.04 30.86
C ARG A 54 29.75 0.78 31.55
N MET A 55 30.29 -0.40 31.21
CA MET A 55 29.90 -1.66 31.86
C MET A 55 30.30 -1.70 33.34
N ALA A 56 31.44 -1.11 33.70
CA ALA A 56 31.84 -0.93 35.10
C ALA A 56 30.85 -0.02 35.85
N ALA A 57 30.41 1.08 35.24
CA ALA A 57 29.41 1.99 35.82
C ALA A 57 28.04 1.32 36.00
N LEU A 58 27.66 0.43 35.07
CA LEU A 58 26.44 -0.39 35.15
C LEU A 58 26.54 -1.55 36.16
N GLY A 59 27.75 -1.87 36.64
CA GLY A 59 27.98 -2.94 37.61
C GLY A 59 27.82 -4.36 37.04
N ILE A 60 27.99 -4.52 35.73
CA ILE A 60 27.83 -5.80 35.02
C ILE A 60 29.22 -6.38 34.71
N PRO A 61 29.59 -7.55 35.27
CA PRO A 61 30.91 -8.14 35.07
C PRO A 61 31.09 -8.67 33.64
N GLY A 62 32.31 -8.64 33.12
CA GLY A 62 32.60 -9.16 31.79
C GLY A 62 33.99 -8.76 31.31
N ASP A 63 34.31 -9.17 30.09
CA ASP A 63 35.65 -9.06 29.52
C ASP A 63 35.63 -8.45 28.12
N LEU A 64 36.60 -7.55 27.87
CA LEU A 64 36.90 -7.03 26.55
C LEU A 64 38.17 -7.70 26.02
N PHE A 65 38.09 -8.31 24.84
CA PHE A 65 39.23 -8.90 24.15
C PHE A 65 39.59 -8.10 22.91
N GLU A 66 40.88 -7.82 22.72
CA GLU A 66 41.37 -7.22 21.47
C GLU A 66 41.92 -8.34 20.57
N ARG A 67 41.42 -8.40 19.33
CA ARG A 67 41.79 -9.43 18.35
C ARG A 67 42.00 -8.81 16.97
N PRO A 68 42.94 -9.33 16.16
CA PRO A 68 43.07 -8.89 14.78
C PRO A 68 41.79 -9.18 13.98
N TRP A 69 41.33 -8.19 13.22
CA TRP A 69 40.30 -8.42 12.20
C TRP A 69 40.79 -9.43 11.15
N ARG A 70 39.97 -10.43 10.84
CA ARG A 70 40.16 -11.34 9.71
C ARG A 70 38.97 -11.29 8.76
N ASN A 71 37.79 -11.63 9.25
CA ASN A 71 36.51 -11.56 8.54
C ASN A 71 35.36 -11.77 9.53
N PHE A 72 34.11 -11.56 9.10
CA PHE A 72 32.95 -11.60 9.99
C PHE A 72 32.76 -12.98 10.64
N GLY A 73 32.71 -14.06 9.85
CA GLY A 73 32.49 -15.41 10.38
C GLY A 73 33.56 -15.85 11.38
N HIS A 74 34.84 -15.56 11.10
CA HIS A 74 35.95 -15.87 11.99
C HIS A 74 35.85 -15.10 13.30
N ASN A 75 35.73 -13.77 13.24
CA ASN A 75 35.74 -12.94 14.43
C ASN A 75 34.48 -13.15 15.29
N ARG A 76 33.30 -13.39 14.70
CA ARG A 76 32.10 -13.79 15.46
C ARG A 76 32.27 -15.16 16.13
N SER A 77 32.85 -16.14 15.43
CA SER A 77 33.11 -17.47 16.01
C SER A 77 34.12 -17.41 17.17
N GLU A 78 35.16 -16.58 17.04
CA GLU A 78 36.11 -16.33 18.12
C GLU A 78 35.43 -15.65 19.32
N ALA A 79 34.58 -14.64 19.07
CA ALA A 79 33.81 -13.95 20.10
C ALA A 79 32.86 -14.90 20.85
N LEU A 80 32.14 -15.77 20.13
CA LEU A 80 31.28 -16.79 20.73
C LEU A 80 32.06 -17.77 21.61
N THR A 81 33.24 -18.20 21.14
CA THR A 81 34.09 -19.12 21.89
C THR A 81 34.55 -18.50 23.21
N LEU A 82 34.91 -17.21 23.19
CA LEU A 82 35.32 -16.47 24.38
C LEU A 82 34.16 -16.23 25.35
N ALA A 83 32.92 -16.13 24.84
CA ALA A 83 31.72 -15.94 25.64
C ALA A 83 31.25 -17.21 26.38
N GLN A 84 31.73 -18.39 25.98
CA GLN A 84 31.37 -19.65 26.66
C GLN A 84 31.70 -19.60 28.15
N GLY A 85 30.81 -20.12 29.00
CA GLY A 85 30.92 -20.16 30.45
C GLY A 85 30.58 -18.84 31.16
N HIS A 86 30.10 -17.82 30.45
CA HIS A 86 29.75 -16.52 31.04
C HIS A 86 28.25 -16.34 31.33
N GLY A 87 27.40 -17.30 30.96
CA GLY A 87 25.96 -17.27 31.21
C GLY A 87 25.29 -18.62 30.96
N ASP A 88 23.97 -18.67 31.05
CA ASP A 88 23.15 -19.80 30.60
C ASP A 88 22.88 -19.71 29.08
N TYR A 89 22.84 -18.48 28.55
CA TYR A 89 22.73 -18.18 27.12
C TYR A 89 23.67 -17.04 26.72
N ILE A 90 24.13 -17.08 25.47
CA ILE A 90 24.94 -16.07 24.82
C ILE A 90 24.08 -15.36 23.77
N TRP A 91 23.94 -14.05 23.91
CA TRP A 91 23.17 -13.20 23.03
C TRP A 91 24.10 -12.38 22.14
N VAL A 92 24.17 -12.74 20.86
CA VAL A 92 24.92 -12.01 19.84
C VAL A 92 24.10 -10.82 19.36
N LEU A 93 24.67 -9.62 19.47
CA LEU A 93 24.06 -8.37 19.05
C LEU A 93 25.07 -7.49 18.31
N ASP A 94 24.63 -6.77 17.28
CA ASP A 94 25.48 -5.81 16.57
C ASP A 94 25.48 -4.46 17.34
N ALA A 95 26.58 -3.69 17.25
CA ALA A 95 26.76 -2.46 18.04
C ALA A 95 25.78 -1.33 17.68
N ASP A 96 25.20 -1.40 16.49
CA ASP A 96 24.19 -0.49 16.00
C ASP A 96 22.76 -1.04 16.07
N ASP A 97 22.52 -2.25 16.56
CA ASP A 97 21.17 -2.73 16.80
C ASP A 97 20.51 -1.95 17.95
N SER A 98 19.21 -1.65 17.88
CA SER A 98 18.35 -1.18 18.98
C SER A 98 17.14 -2.08 19.19
N ILE A 99 16.56 -2.01 20.39
CA ILE A 99 15.39 -2.79 20.80
C ILE A 99 14.24 -1.82 20.98
N GLU A 100 13.19 -2.05 20.22
CA GLU A 100 11.91 -1.40 20.40
C GLU A 100 10.97 -2.38 21.13
N GLY A 101 10.21 -1.89 22.10
CA GLY A 101 9.35 -2.72 22.95
C GLY A 101 10.10 -3.37 24.14
N THR A 102 9.69 -4.58 24.55
CA THR A 102 10.25 -5.28 25.72
C THR A 102 10.55 -6.74 25.42
N LEU A 103 11.83 -7.11 25.54
CA LEU A 103 12.29 -8.50 25.48
C LEU A 103 12.00 -9.23 26.79
N ASP A 104 11.60 -10.50 26.70
CA ASP A 104 11.43 -11.36 27.87
C ASP A 104 12.25 -12.65 27.73
N PHE A 105 13.37 -12.72 28.44
CA PHE A 105 14.21 -13.92 28.56
C PHE A 105 13.79 -14.81 29.75
N GLY A 106 12.62 -14.59 30.35
CA GLY A 106 12.19 -15.30 31.55
C GLY A 106 11.88 -16.78 31.37
N GLN A 107 11.59 -17.23 30.14
CA GLN A 107 11.21 -18.61 29.83
C GLN A 107 11.99 -19.15 28.61
N LEU A 108 13.27 -19.47 28.81
CA LEU A 108 14.11 -20.08 27.78
C LEU A 108 14.29 -21.58 28.04
N GLY A 109 13.89 -22.41 27.08
CA GLY A 109 13.93 -23.87 27.13
C GLY A 109 14.69 -24.52 25.99
N GLU A 110 14.79 -23.87 24.83
CA GLU A 110 15.44 -24.40 23.62
C GLU A 110 16.92 -24.03 23.54
N ASP A 111 17.69 -24.70 22.69
CA ASP A 111 19.13 -24.45 22.54
C ASP A 111 19.45 -23.20 21.72
N LEU A 112 18.57 -22.84 20.78
CA LEU A 112 18.72 -21.67 19.92
C LEU A 112 17.41 -20.90 19.83
N TYR A 113 17.48 -19.57 19.94
CA TYR A 113 16.36 -18.70 19.66
C TYR A 113 16.65 -17.73 18.52
N GLN A 114 15.68 -17.61 17.62
CA GLN A 114 15.65 -16.56 16.62
C GLN A 114 14.98 -15.31 17.17
N LEU A 115 15.57 -14.13 16.93
CA LEU A 115 15.03 -12.85 17.34
C LEU A 115 14.44 -12.09 16.15
N ARG A 116 13.35 -11.36 16.39
CA ARG A 116 12.64 -10.58 15.38
C ARG A 116 13.37 -9.28 15.05
N TYR A 117 13.67 -9.07 13.78
CA TYR A 117 14.17 -7.80 13.24
C TYR A 117 13.10 -7.15 12.37
N GLY A 118 12.96 -5.82 12.51
CA GLY A 118 12.00 -5.02 11.75
C GLY A 118 10.55 -5.10 12.27
N LEU A 119 9.70 -4.24 11.69
CA LEU A 119 8.29 -4.12 12.02
C LEU A 119 7.43 -4.17 10.74
N GLY A 120 6.17 -4.60 10.88
CA GLY A 120 5.21 -4.61 9.78
C GLY A 120 5.55 -5.69 8.75
N SER A 121 5.63 -5.31 7.48
CA SER A 121 5.93 -6.23 6.39
C SER A 121 7.43 -6.51 6.24
N ALA A 122 8.32 -5.70 6.82
CA ALA A 122 9.78 -5.86 6.71
C ALA A 122 10.38 -6.72 7.85
N VAL A 123 9.69 -7.80 8.23
CA VAL A 123 10.10 -8.66 9.35
C VAL A 123 10.95 -9.84 8.88
N PHE A 124 12.08 -10.06 9.55
CA PHE A 124 12.87 -11.28 9.40
C PHE A 124 13.40 -11.77 10.76
N TRP A 125 13.76 -13.04 10.83
CA TRP A 125 14.17 -13.71 12.06
C TRP A 125 15.63 -14.15 11.95
N ARG A 126 16.47 -13.76 12.92
CA ARG A 126 17.90 -14.09 12.95
C ARG A 126 18.24 -14.95 14.16
N PRO A 127 19.05 -16.02 14.01
CA PRO A 127 19.56 -16.80 15.14
C PRO A 127 20.58 -15.96 15.93
N ASN A 128 20.19 -15.47 17.10
CA ASN A 128 21.02 -14.54 17.89
C ASN A 128 21.22 -14.95 19.34
N LEU A 129 20.44 -15.90 19.86
CA LEU A 129 20.52 -16.33 21.26
C LEU A 129 20.79 -17.83 21.32
N PHE A 130 21.89 -18.21 21.96
CA PHE A 130 22.40 -19.58 21.96
C PHE A 130 22.61 -20.05 23.39
N ARG A 131 22.21 -21.28 23.72
CA ARG A 131 22.54 -21.87 25.01
C ARG A 131 24.05 -21.98 25.17
N ASP A 132 24.55 -21.67 26.36
CA ASP A 132 25.94 -21.92 26.71
C ASP A 132 26.28 -23.41 26.57
N GLY A 133 27.44 -23.71 25.98
CA GLY A 133 27.89 -25.05 25.63
C GLY A 133 27.43 -25.57 24.26
N LEU A 134 26.52 -24.87 23.55
CA LEU A 134 26.15 -25.24 22.19
C LEU A 134 27.32 -24.97 21.22
N PRO A 135 27.75 -25.95 20.39
CA PRO A 135 28.89 -25.79 19.48
C PRO A 135 28.50 -24.99 18.22
N VAL A 136 28.30 -23.69 18.42
CA VAL A 136 27.93 -22.72 17.38
C VAL A 136 29.17 -22.11 16.74
N ARG A 137 29.15 -21.96 15.41
CA ARG A 137 30.10 -21.13 14.66
C ARG A 137 29.39 -20.31 13.60
N TYR A 138 30.03 -19.22 13.18
CA TYR A 138 29.63 -18.45 12.01
C TYR A 138 30.53 -18.79 10.83
N GLU A 139 29.93 -19.08 9.67
CA GLU A 139 30.63 -19.32 8.41
C GLU A 139 30.31 -18.21 7.39
N GLY A 140 31.30 -17.87 6.55
CA GLY A 140 31.21 -16.78 5.57
C GLY A 140 32.15 -15.61 5.90
N VAL A 141 32.84 -15.08 4.88
CA VAL A 141 33.73 -13.92 5.04
C VAL A 141 32.95 -12.61 5.21
N VAL A 142 31.78 -12.53 4.59
CA VAL A 142 30.75 -11.49 4.68
C VAL A 142 29.40 -12.21 4.54
N HIS A 143 28.32 -11.64 5.09
CA HIS A 143 26.98 -12.26 5.10
C HIS A 143 26.99 -13.64 5.74
N GLU A 144 27.69 -13.72 6.87
CA GLU A 144 27.91 -14.90 7.66
C GLU A 144 26.61 -15.51 8.19
N TYR A 145 26.60 -16.82 8.34
CA TYR A 145 25.45 -17.59 8.80
C TYR A 145 25.86 -18.55 9.91
N VAL A 146 24.89 -18.88 10.76
CA VAL A 146 25.09 -19.76 11.91
C VAL A 146 25.13 -21.21 11.46
N MET A 147 26.13 -21.92 11.93
CA MET A 147 26.27 -23.37 11.87
C MET A 147 26.34 -23.93 13.27
N VAL A 148 25.64 -25.03 13.51
CA VAL A 148 25.65 -25.76 14.79
C VAL A 148 26.06 -27.19 14.52
N ASP A 149 27.09 -27.67 15.22
CA ASP A 149 27.52 -29.07 15.10
C ASP A 149 26.69 -29.98 16.02
N GLY A 150 25.86 -30.83 15.42
CA GLY A 150 25.06 -31.81 16.16
C GLY A 150 23.58 -31.43 16.26
N ASP A 151 22.82 -32.26 16.96
CA ASP A 151 21.38 -32.05 17.15
C ASP A 151 21.13 -30.94 18.16
N PHE A 152 20.19 -30.06 17.85
CA PHE A 152 19.78 -28.96 18.72
C PHE A 152 18.29 -28.67 18.56
N THR A 153 17.73 -28.08 19.60
CA THR A 153 16.37 -27.56 19.60
C THR A 153 16.35 -26.06 19.32
N HIS A 154 15.31 -25.56 18.65
CA HIS A 154 15.21 -24.14 18.33
C HIS A 154 13.78 -23.64 18.33
N ASP A 155 13.61 -22.35 18.60
CA ASP A 155 12.33 -21.66 18.50
C ASP A 155 12.52 -20.18 18.15
N ARG A 156 11.43 -19.47 17.88
CA ARG A 156 11.40 -18.02 17.80
C ARG A 156 11.11 -17.44 19.17
N LEU A 157 11.86 -16.41 19.54
CA LEU A 157 11.51 -15.65 20.73
C LEU A 157 10.42 -14.65 20.37
N ASP A 158 9.16 -15.04 20.60
CA ASP A 158 8.02 -14.16 20.40
C ASP A 158 7.87 -13.15 21.57
N GLY A 159 7.21 -12.04 21.30
CA GLY A 159 6.95 -11.00 22.30
C GLY A 159 6.56 -9.66 21.68
N ASP A 160 6.35 -8.66 22.53
CA ASP A 160 6.09 -7.27 22.13
C ASP A 160 7.41 -6.51 21.97
N TYR A 161 8.24 -6.94 21.01
CA TYR A 161 9.51 -6.29 20.69
C TYR A 161 9.91 -6.46 19.23
N TYR A 162 10.81 -5.62 18.73
CA TYR A 162 11.62 -5.94 17.55
C TYR A 162 12.99 -5.30 17.67
N ILE A 163 13.96 -5.86 16.95
CA ILE A 163 15.29 -5.27 16.79
C ILE A 163 15.31 -4.40 15.53
N ASP A 164 15.68 -3.14 15.68
CA ASP A 164 16.03 -2.26 14.57
C ASP A 164 17.54 -2.25 14.40
N SER A 165 18.03 -2.65 13.22
CA SER A 165 19.47 -2.68 12.97
C SER A 165 20.10 -1.29 12.98
N ARG A 166 19.31 -0.22 12.77
CA ARG A 166 19.67 1.22 12.61
C ARG A 166 20.74 1.55 11.56
N ARG A 167 21.69 0.63 11.29
CA ARG A 167 22.82 0.71 10.36
C ARG A 167 23.66 1.96 10.59
N LEU A 168 23.85 2.34 11.86
CA LEU A 168 24.59 3.54 12.27
C LEU A 168 26.07 3.28 12.51
N GLY A 169 26.51 2.01 12.51
CA GLY A 169 27.90 1.68 12.80
C GLY A 169 28.89 2.27 11.80
N ALA A 170 30.14 2.43 12.21
CA ALA A 170 31.16 3.12 11.41
C ALA A 170 31.31 2.56 9.99
N ARG A 171 31.14 1.25 9.80
CA ARG A 171 31.18 0.59 8.49
C ARG A 171 30.11 1.13 7.52
N ASN A 172 28.94 1.55 8.01
CA ASN A 172 27.84 2.04 7.17
C ASN A 172 27.95 3.53 6.83
N SER A 173 28.91 4.25 7.40
CA SER A 173 29.14 5.69 7.11
C SER A 173 29.68 5.97 5.71
N ASP A 174 30.31 4.98 5.08
CA ASP A 174 30.87 5.05 3.73
C ASP A 174 30.52 3.77 2.95
N PRO A 175 29.33 3.73 2.32
CA PRO A 175 28.86 2.55 1.59
C PRO A 175 29.83 2.10 0.48
N GLN A 176 30.49 3.04 -0.19
CA GLN A 176 31.47 2.74 -1.23
C GLN A 176 32.63 1.90 -0.65
N LYS A 177 33.28 2.37 0.42
CA LYS A 177 34.37 1.63 1.06
C LYS A 177 33.91 0.30 1.65
N LYS A 178 32.68 0.24 2.17
CA LYS A 178 32.08 -1.01 2.66
C LYS A 178 32.03 -2.05 1.55
N TYR A 179 31.44 -1.71 0.41
CA TYR A 179 31.27 -2.66 -0.69
C TYR A 179 32.60 -3.00 -1.38
N GLU A 180 33.57 -2.06 -1.44
CA GLU A 180 34.93 -2.35 -1.87
C GLU A 180 35.61 -3.38 -0.96
N SER A 181 35.48 -3.20 0.36
CA SER A 181 35.99 -4.16 1.35
C SER A 181 35.29 -5.52 1.27
N ASP A 182 33.98 -5.55 1.06
CA ASP A 182 33.21 -6.79 0.91
C ASP A 182 33.65 -7.54 -0.35
N ARG A 183 33.75 -6.84 -1.48
CA ARG A 183 34.27 -7.36 -2.75
C ARG A 183 35.65 -8.00 -2.57
N ASP A 184 36.59 -7.30 -1.93
CA ASP A 184 37.97 -7.80 -1.80
C ASP A 184 38.04 -9.07 -0.94
N LEU A 185 37.26 -9.14 0.16
CA LEU A 185 37.16 -10.34 0.99
C LEU A 185 36.51 -11.51 0.25
N LEU A 186 35.41 -11.24 -0.47
CA LEU A 186 34.65 -12.25 -1.20
C LEU A 186 35.41 -12.76 -2.42
N LEU A 187 36.14 -11.89 -3.13
CA LEU A 187 36.98 -12.29 -4.26
C LEU A 187 38.08 -13.25 -3.81
N ALA A 188 38.79 -12.91 -2.72
CA ALA A 188 39.79 -13.81 -2.14
C ALA A 188 39.20 -15.15 -1.69
N GLU A 189 37.97 -15.16 -1.17
CA GLU A 189 37.28 -16.40 -0.80
C GLU A 189 36.90 -17.23 -2.02
N VAL A 190 36.34 -16.62 -3.07
CA VAL A 190 35.98 -17.31 -4.32
C VAL A 190 37.23 -17.85 -5.03
N GLU A 191 38.36 -17.13 -4.99
CA GLU A 191 39.64 -17.64 -5.52
C GLU A 191 40.14 -18.87 -4.74
N ARG A 192 39.92 -18.90 -3.42
CA ARG A 192 40.30 -20.02 -2.54
C ARG A 192 39.34 -21.21 -2.65
N ASN A 193 38.05 -20.94 -2.78
CA ASN A 193 36.96 -21.89 -2.78
C ASN A 193 35.93 -21.54 -3.88
N PRO A 194 36.24 -21.84 -5.15
CA PRO A 194 35.41 -21.42 -6.29
C PRO A 194 34.04 -22.09 -6.35
N ASP A 195 33.83 -23.16 -5.59
CA ASP A 195 32.57 -23.90 -5.51
C ASP A 195 31.61 -23.32 -4.44
N ASP A 196 32.03 -22.31 -3.66
CA ASP A 196 31.16 -21.62 -2.70
C ASP A 196 30.17 -20.69 -3.42
N ALA A 197 29.01 -21.25 -3.76
CA ALA A 197 27.94 -20.53 -4.42
C ALA A 197 27.49 -19.28 -3.64
N ARG A 198 27.52 -19.31 -2.30
CA ARG A 198 27.09 -18.16 -1.50
C ARG A 198 28.10 -17.01 -1.61
N SER A 199 29.40 -17.30 -1.55
CA SER A 199 30.43 -16.29 -1.77
C SER A 199 30.40 -15.73 -3.19
N VAL A 200 30.16 -16.56 -4.22
CA VAL A 200 29.99 -16.08 -5.60
C VAL A 200 28.78 -15.15 -5.73
N PHE A 201 27.65 -15.50 -5.08
CA PHE A 201 26.46 -14.66 -5.07
C PHE A 201 26.73 -13.29 -4.45
N TYR A 202 27.30 -13.24 -3.24
CA TYR A 202 27.55 -11.97 -2.58
C TYR A 202 28.69 -11.18 -3.23
N LEU A 203 29.66 -11.83 -3.87
CA LEU A 203 30.68 -11.14 -4.68
C LEU A 203 30.00 -10.38 -5.83
N ALA A 204 29.08 -11.04 -6.54
CA ALA A 204 28.30 -10.42 -7.59
C ALA A 204 27.46 -9.25 -7.08
N GLN A 205 26.84 -9.40 -5.90
CA GLN A 205 26.07 -8.35 -5.22
C GLN A 205 26.96 -7.15 -4.85
N SER A 206 28.15 -7.37 -4.28
CA SER A 206 29.08 -6.27 -3.98
C SER A 206 29.53 -5.52 -5.23
N TYR A 207 29.79 -6.21 -6.34
CA TYR A 207 30.07 -5.53 -7.61
C TYR A 207 28.86 -4.73 -8.12
N PHE A 208 27.65 -5.27 -7.97
CA PHE A 208 26.41 -4.58 -8.36
C PHE A 208 26.21 -3.29 -7.54
N ASP A 209 26.42 -3.36 -6.23
CA ASP A 209 26.30 -2.22 -5.32
C ASP A 209 27.37 -1.14 -5.58
N LEU A 210 28.51 -1.53 -6.15
CA LEU A 210 29.57 -0.64 -6.65
C LEU A 210 29.29 -0.09 -8.07
N ALA A 211 28.14 -0.43 -8.67
CA ALA A 211 27.80 -0.14 -10.07
C ALA A 211 28.81 -0.68 -11.10
N ASP A 212 29.63 -1.67 -10.73
CA ASP A 212 30.47 -2.44 -11.65
C ASP A 212 29.64 -3.57 -12.26
N PHE A 213 28.76 -3.18 -13.18
CA PHE A 213 27.80 -4.08 -13.81
C PHE A 213 28.48 -5.15 -14.70
N ASP A 214 29.68 -4.89 -15.20
CA ASP A 214 30.48 -5.86 -15.95
C ASP A 214 30.83 -7.07 -15.08
N ASN A 215 31.44 -6.82 -13.92
CA ASN A 215 31.80 -7.89 -12.99
C ASN A 215 30.57 -8.47 -12.29
N ALA A 216 29.57 -7.65 -11.94
CA ALA A 216 28.32 -8.14 -11.36
C ALA A 216 27.66 -9.17 -12.29
N ARG A 217 27.49 -8.82 -13.57
CA ARG A 217 26.92 -9.74 -14.57
C ARG A 217 27.74 -11.02 -14.71
N LYS A 218 29.07 -10.92 -14.78
CA LYS A 218 29.97 -12.07 -14.88
C LYS A 218 29.73 -13.06 -13.73
N TRP A 219 29.77 -12.56 -12.49
CA TRP A 219 29.64 -13.42 -11.31
C TRP A 219 28.22 -13.91 -11.08
N TYR A 220 27.19 -13.12 -11.40
CA TYR A 220 25.81 -13.60 -11.36
C TYR A 220 25.54 -14.68 -12.40
N LEU A 221 26.11 -14.58 -13.61
CA LEU A 221 25.97 -15.64 -14.61
C LEU A 221 26.59 -16.94 -14.08
N GLN A 222 27.81 -16.88 -13.52
CA GLN A 222 28.43 -18.03 -12.87
C GLN A 222 27.55 -18.58 -11.73
N ARG A 223 27.03 -17.71 -10.85
CA ARG A 223 26.16 -18.12 -9.76
C ARG A 223 24.92 -18.86 -10.25
N SER A 224 24.32 -18.41 -11.35
CA SER A 224 23.11 -19.03 -11.91
C SER A 224 23.34 -20.45 -12.42
N GLU A 225 24.58 -20.83 -12.72
CA GLU A 225 24.97 -22.15 -13.23
C GLU A 225 25.38 -23.14 -12.12
N MET A 226 25.59 -22.66 -10.89
CA MET A 226 26.06 -23.47 -9.76
C MET A 226 24.96 -24.31 -9.07
N GLY A 227 23.69 -24.09 -9.40
CA GLY A 227 22.55 -24.74 -8.73
C GLY A 227 22.39 -24.33 -7.27
N GLY A 228 21.95 -25.25 -6.40
CA GLY A 228 21.76 -24.98 -4.97
C GLY A 228 20.42 -24.33 -4.66
N TRP A 229 20.40 -23.29 -3.81
CA TRP A 229 19.17 -22.63 -3.40
C TRP A 229 18.55 -21.83 -4.56
N ASP A 230 17.34 -22.23 -4.98
CA ASP A 230 16.66 -21.68 -6.15
C ASP A 230 16.42 -20.16 -6.09
N GLU A 231 16.23 -19.57 -4.91
CA GLU A 231 16.00 -18.13 -4.79
C GLU A 231 17.24 -17.31 -5.18
N GLU A 232 18.44 -17.77 -4.81
CA GLU A 232 19.70 -17.14 -5.24
C GLU A 232 19.94 -17.32 -6.74
N VAL A 233 19.57 -18.47 -7.31
CA VAL A 233 19.67 -18.72 -8.76
C VAL A 233 18.74 -17.77 -9.53
N TYR A 234 17.47 -17.67 -9.10
CA TYR A 234 16.50 -16.73 -9.65
C TYR A 234 17.03 -15.30 -9.57
N TYR A 235 17.47 -14.87 -8.39
CA TYR A 235 17.89 -13.49 -8.17
C TYR A 235 19.16 -13.16 -8.96
N ALA A 236 20.07 -14.13 -9.12
CA ALA A 236 21.22 -13.98 -10.01
C ALA A 236 20.80 -13.77 -11.47
N LEU A 237 19.85 -14.56 -11.99
CA LEU A 237 19.31 -14.37 -13.35
C LEU A 237 18.65 -13.00 -13.51
N TYR A 238 17.86 -12.58 -12.52
CA TYR A 238 17.24 -11.26 -12.49
C TYR A 238 18.30 -10.14 -12.52
N ARG A 239 19.35 -10.25 -11.70
CA ARG A 239 20.45 -9.27 -11.66
C ARG A 239 21.34 -9.30 -12.89
N VAL A 240 21.46 -10.41 -13.61
CA VAL A 240 22.07 -10.41 -14.96
C VAL A 240 21.31 -9.47 -15.87
N ALA A 241 19.98 -9.55 -15.91
CA ALA A 241 19.15 -8.67 -16.72
C ALA A 241 19.25 -7.20 -16.26
N SER A 242 19.23 -6.94 -14.95
CA SER A 242 19.41 -5.59 -14.41
C SER A 242 20.79 -4.99 -14.74
N SER A 243 21.87 -5.79 -14.69
CA SER A 243 23.20 -5.33 -15.10
C SER A 243 23.24 -4.98 -16.58
N MET A 244 22.68 -5.84 -17.45
CA MET A 244 22.59 -5.59 -18.89
C MET A 244 21.82 -4.29 -19.20
N TRP A 245 20.75 -4.04 -18.47
CA TRP A 245 20.03 -2.77 -18.55
C TRP A 245 20.93 -1.58 -18.23
N SER A 246 21.61 -1.61 -17.08
CA SER A 246 22.46 -0.50 -16.61
C SER A 246 23.65 -0.24 -17.53
N GLN A 247 24.13 -1.27 -18.22
CA GLN A 247 25.16 -1.18 -19.25
C GLN A 247 24.66 -0.58 -20.58
N GLY A 248 23.34 -0.40 -20.73
CA GLY A 248 22.74 0.08 -21.97
C GLY A 248 22.77 -0.95 -23.10
N GLU A 249 22.73 -2.24 -22.78
CA GLU A 249 22.66 -3.29 -23.80
C GLU A 249 21.38 -3.20 -24.65
N ALA A 250 21.40 -3.86 -25.81
CA ALA A 250 20.27 -3.83 -26.73
C ALA A 250 19.01 -4.42 -26.06
N TRP A 251 17.91 -3.65 -26.07
CA TRP A 251 16.68 -4.01 -25.36
C TRP A 251 16.19 -5.45 -25.58
N PRO A 252 16.17 -6.02 -26.80
CA PRO A 252 15.72 -7.40 -26.99
C PRO A 252 16.52 -8.45 -26.17
N GLN A 253 17.81 -8.20 -25.93
CA GLN A 253 18.66 -9.09 -25.13
C GLN A 253 18.37 -8.92 -23.64
N VAL A 254 18.17 -7.69 -23.18
CA VAL A 254 17.79 -7.39 -21.79
C VAL A 254 16.43 -7.99 -21.45
N GLN A 255 15.45 -7.83 -22.36
CA GLN A 255 14.12 -8.41 -22.22
C GLN A 255 14.18 -9.94 -22.14
N ASP A 256 14.95 -10.59 -23.02
CA ASP A 256 15.15 -12.05 -22.97
C ASP A 256 15.73 -12.50 -21.61
N ALA A 257 16.72 -11.78 -21.08
CA ALA A 257 17.30 -12.07 -19.77
C ALA A 257 16.27 -11.96 -18.62
N TYR A 258 15.42 -10.92 -18.63
CA TYR A 258 14.33 -10.79 -17.66
C TYR A 258 13.30 -11.92 -17.81
N LEU A 259 12.93 -12.28 -19.04
CA LEU A 259 12.01 -13.38 -19.30
C LEU A 259 12.57 -14.72 -18.82
N ARG A 260 13.87 -14.99 -19.01
CA ARG A 260 14.53 -16.19 -18.48
C ARG A 260 14.51 -16.25 -16.96
N ALA A 261 14.69 -15.12 -16.28
CA ALA A 261 14.54 -15.05 -14.82
C ALA A 261 13.11 -15.37 -14.39
N TRP A 262 12.11 -14.80 -15.08
CA TRP A 262 10.70 -15.09 -14.81
C TRP A 262 10.32 -16.55 -15.12
N GLU A 263 10.77 -17.12 -16.24
CA GLU A 263 10.51 -18.52 -16.58
C GLU A 263 11.09 -19.49 -15.55
N PHE A 264 12.24 -19.15 -14.95
CA PHE A 264 12.85 -19.92 -13.88
C PHE A 264 12.02 -19.87 -12.59
N ARG A 265 11.44 -18.72 -12.24
CA ARG A 265 10.58 -18.57 -11.05
C ARG A 265 9.32 -17.74 -11.35
N PRO A 266 8.28 -18.34 -11.98
CA PRO A 266 7.11 -17.60 -12.47
C PRO A 266 6.23 -16.98 -11.38
N SER A 267 6.46 -17.33 -10.11
CA SER A 267 5.85 -16.70 -8.94
C SER A 267 6.43 -15.31 -8.63
N ARG A 268 7.51 -14.88 -9.30
CA ARG A 268 8.14 -13.58 -9.10
C ARG A 268 7.77 -12.58 -10.19
N ALA A 269 7.09 -11.50 -9.81
CA ALA A 269 6.58 -10.48 -10.72
C ALA A 269 7.63 -9.46 -11.17
N GLU A 270 8.73 -9.30 -10.41
CA GLU A 270 9.74 -8.25 -10.61
C GLU A 270 10.28 -8.17 -12.05
N PRO A 271 10.62 -9.28 -12.74
CA PRO A 271 11.13 -9.20 -14.10
C PRO A 271 10.08 -8.68 -15.10
N LEU A 272 8.81 -9.05 -14.91
CA LEU A 272 7.72 -8.57 -15.79
C LEU A 272 7.39 -7.10 -15.52
N TYR A 273 7.45 -6.69 -14.25
CA TYR A 273 7.33 -5.28 -13.86
C TYR A 273 8.41 -4.42 -14.53
N ASP A 274 9.69 -4.83 -14.47
CA ASP A 274 10.78 -4.07 -15.09
C ASP A 274 10.67 -4.01 -16.62
N ILE A 275 10.17 -5.09 -17.25
CA ILE A 275 9.84 -5.07 -18.68
C ILE A 275 8.74 -4.06 -18.98
N ALA A 276 7.67 -4.05 -18.18
CA ALA A 276 6.58 -3.10 -18.36
C ALA A 276 7.06 -1.65 -18.20
N HIS A 277 7.82 -1.39 -17.14
CA HIS A 277 8.45 -0.10 -16.87
C HIS A 277 9.31 0.38 -18.04
N ARG A 278 10.08 -0.51 -18.68
CA ARG A 278 10.84 -0.15 -19.89
C ARG A 278 9.95 0.30 -21.03
N TYR A 279 8.92 -0.49 -21.32
CA TYR A 279 8.04 -0.20 -22.42
C TYR A 279 7.27 1.09 -22.19
N ARG A 280 6.95 1.42 -20.93
CA ARG A 280 6.43 2.73 -20.57
C ARG A 280 7.42 3.85 -20.88
N LEU A 281 8.69 3.72 -20.47
CA LEU A 281 9.73 4.73 -20.74
C LEU A 281 9.98 4.93 -22.24
N ASP A 282 9.83 3.87 -23.05
CA ASP A 282 9.95 3.92 -24.51
C ASP A 282 8.63 4.34 -25.20
N GLU A 283 7.59 4.75 -24.45
CA GLU A 283 6.25 5.11 -24.94
C GLU A 283 5.54 3.98 -25.72
N ARG A 284 5.96 2.73 -25.52
CA ARG A 284 5.37 1.52 -26.12
C ARG A 284 4.27 0.95 -25.21
N TYR A 285 3.28 1.79 -24.91
CA TYR A 285 2.26 1.55 -23.89
C TYR A 285 1.46 0.25 -24.07
N TRP A 286 1.19 -0.18 -25.31
CA TRP A 286 0.49 -1.46 -25.55
C TRP A 286 1.28 -2.69 -25.05
N LEU A 287 2.61 -2.67 -25.18
CA LEU A 287 3.46 -3.74 -24.65
C LEU A 287 3.65 -3.59 -23.16
N GLY A 288 3.84 -2.35 -22.68
CA GLY A 288 3.90 -2.06 -21.23
C GLY A 288 2.67 -2.59 -20.50
N TYR A 289 1.47 -2.32 -21.06
CA TYR A 289 0.20 -2.81 -20.55
C TYR A 289 0.15 -4.35 -20.45
N LEU A 290 0.57 -5.07 -21.50
CA LEU A 290 0.55 -6.54 -21.50
C LEU A 290 1.42 -7.14 -20.38
N PHE A 291 2.62 -6.60 -20.18
CA PHE A 291 3.53 -7.07 -19.14
C PHE A 291 3.07 -6.64 -17.74
N ALA A 292 2.60 -5.41 -17.58
CA ALA A 292 2.08 -4.90 -16.30
C ALA A 292 0.82 -5.65 -15.86
N GLU A 293 -0.10 -5.97 -16.78
CA GLU A 293 -1.29 -6.77 -16.48
C GLU A 293 -0.90 -8.14 -15.91
N ARG A 294 0.10 -8.79 -16.53
CA ARG A 294 0.60 -10.07 -16.05
C ARG A 294 1.32 -9.95 -14.71
N ALA A 295 2.15 -8.93 -14.51
CA ALA A 295 2.85 -8.67 -13.26
C ALA A 295 1.85 -8.42 -12.11
N ALA A 296 0.84 -7.58 -12.33
CA ALA A 296 -0.19 -7.22 -11.35
C ALA A 296 -1.11 -8.40 -10.96
N ALA A 297 -1.19 -9.44 -11.80
CA ALA A 297 -1.95 -10.64 -11.52
C ALA A 297 -1.19 -11.69 -10.69
N ILE A 298 0.13 -11.54 -10.51
CA ILE A 298 0.94 -12.46 -9.71
C ILE A 298 0.83 -12.05 -8.23
N PRO A 299 0.38 -12.94 -7.33
CA PRO A 299 0.27 -12.64 -5.90
C PRO A 299 1.65 -12.55 -5.25
N TYR A 300 1.71 -11.91 -4.08
CA TYR A 300 2.93 -11.88 -3.27
C TYR A 300 3.43 -13.31 -2.96
N PRO A 301 4.71 -13.63 -3.20
CA PRO A 301 5.24 -14.98 -3.02
C PRO A 301 5.55 -15.25 -1.55
N GLU A 302 4.55 -15.66 -0.77
CA GLU A 302 4.64 -15.94 0.68
C GLU A 302 5.73 -16.97 1.09
N GLN A 303 6.23 -17.74 0.13
CA GLN A 303 7.26 -18.77 0.37
C GLN A 303 8.68 -18.27 0.09
N ASP A 304 8.84 -17.13 -0.57
CA ASP A 304 10.12 -16.55 -0.90
C ASP A 304 10.55 -15.57 0.19
N THR A 305 11.85 -15.54 0.46
CA THR A 305 12.45 -14.71 1.52
C THR A 305 13.58 -13.82 1.00
N LEU A 306 14.23 -14.20 -0.12
CA LEU A 306 15.35 -13.45 -0.67
C LEU A 306 14.88 -12.29 -1.56
N TYR A 307 15.09 -11.08 -1.05
CA TYR A 307 14.94 -9.81 -1.78
C TYR A 307 13.63 -9.67 -2.57
N VAL A 308 12.49 -10.04 -1.96
CA VAL A 308 11.17 -9.86 -2.59
C VAL A 308 10.77 -8.39 -2.52
N SER A 309 10.53 -7.76 -3.67
CA SER A 309 10.12 -6.35 -3.73
C SER A 309 8.66 -6.17 -3.35
N GLN A 310 8.36 -5.85 -2.10
CA GLN A 310 6.97 -5.64 -1.63
C GLN A 310 6.22 -4.57 -2.42
N GLU A 311 6.92 -3.51 -2.79
CA GLU A 311 6.40 -2.40 -3.59
C GLU A 311 5.73 -2.87 -4.88
N VAL A 312 6.41 -3.75 -5.63
CA VAL A 312 5.92 -4.29 -6.92
C VAL A 312 4.56 -4.96 -6.76
N TYR A 313 4.37 -5.74 -5.70
CA TYR A 313 3.14 -6.50 -5.46
C TYR A 313 2.03 -5.68 -4.82
N GLN A 314 2.39 -4.74 -3.93
CA GLN A 314 1.40 -3.92 -3.22
C GLN A 314 0.75 -2.92 -4.18
N TRP A 315 1.56 -2.21 -4.97
CA TRP A 315 1.04 -1.14 -5.82
C TRP A 315 1.82 -0.89 -7.11
N GLY A 316 3.12 -1.18 -7.18
CA GLY A 316 3.98 -0.82 -8.32
C GLY A 316 3.48 -1.38 -9.65
N ALA A 317 3.21 -2.69 -9.74
CA ALA A 317 2.70 -3.28 -10.96
C ALA A 317 1.28 -2.81 -11.33
N LEU A 318 0.44 -2.46 -10.34
CA LEU A 318 -0.87 -1.88 -10.59
C LEU A 318 -0.76 -0.45 -11.14
N ASP A 319 0.18 0.34 -10.63
CA ASP A 319 0.44 1.69 -11.12
C ASP A 319 0.97 1.67 -12.56
N GLU A 320 1.95 0.81 -12.87
CA GLU A 320 2.45 0.61 -14.24
C GLU A 320 1.35 0.15 -15.20
N LEU A 321 0.45 -0.73 -14.75
CA LEU A 321 -0.73 -1.15 -15.52
C LEU A 321 -1.65 0.03 -15.83
N ALA A 322 -2.01 0.80 -14.81
CA ALA A 322 -2.91 1.94 -14.95
C ALA A 322 -2.29 3.06 -15.81
N LEU A 323 -0.99 3.29 -15.66
CA LEU A 323 -0.27 4.28 -16.46
C LEU A 323 -0.23 3.85 -17.93
N CYS A 324 0.15 2.60 -18.23
CA CYS A 324 0.10 2.13 -19.62
C CYS A 324 -1.33 2.17 -20.19
N ALA A 325 -2.34 1.79 -19.39
CA ALA A 325 -3.75 1.82 -19.78
C ALA A 325 -4.23 3.25 -20.14
N SER A 326 -3.79 4.27 -19.39
CA SER A 326 -4.21 5.66 -19.63
C SER A 326 -3.74 6.20 -20.98
N TRP A 327 -2.58 5.75 -21.48
CA TRP A 327 -2.03 6.17 -22.77
C TRP A 327 -2.58 5.41 -23.98
N ILE A 328 -3.37 4.35 -23.76
CA ILE A 328 -4.01 3.56 -24.82
C ILE A 328 -5.55 3.69 -24.79
N ASP A 329 -6.04 4.84 -24.31
CA ASP A 329 -7.46 5.20 -24.20
C ASP A 329 -8.29 4.31 -23.26
N LYS A 330 -7.65 3.49 -22.42
CA LYS A 330 -8.31 2.69 -21.39
C LYS A 330 -8.48 3.47 -20.07
N HIS A 331 -8.93 4.72 -20.17
CA HIS A 331 -9.04 5.64 -19.02
C HIS A 331 -9.93 5.12 -17.89
N ALA A 332 -11.00 4.38 -18.22
CA ALA A 332 -11.90 3.81 -17.22
C ALA A 332 -11.20 2.74 -16.36
N GLU A 333 -10.37 1.91 -16.98
CA GLU A 333 -9.58 0.89 -16.29
C GLU A 333 -8.48 1.55 -15.45
N ALA A 334 -7.73 2.48 -16.04
CA ALA A 334 -6.69 3.23 -15.33
C ALA A 334 -7.25 3.93 -14.08
N PHE A 335 -8.38 4.64 -14.23
CA PHE A 335 -9.06 5.31 -13.12
C PHE A 335 -9.46 4.32 -12.01
N ALA A 336 -10.04 3.17 -12.37
CA ALA A 336 -10.47 2.17 -11.40
C ALA A 336 -9.29 1.53 -10.66
N VAL A 337 -8.17 1.26 -11.35
CA VAL A 337 -6.95 0.73 -10.74
C VAL A 337 -6.33 1.75 -9.79
N TRP A 338 -6.14 3.01 -10.21
CA TRP A 338 -5.59 4.04 -9.33
C TRP A 338 -6.50 4.37 -8.14
N ARG A 339 -7.83 4.26 -8.29
CA ARG A 339 -8.77 4.34 -7.16
C ARG A 339 -8.45 3.28 -6.10
N ARG A 340 -8.14 2.05 -6.51
CA ARG A 340 -7.74 0.96 -5.60
C ARG A 340 -6.38 1.20 -4.95
N VAL A 341 -5.41 1.69 -5.73
CA VAL A 341 -4.05 1.98 -5.22
C VAL A 341 -4.09 3.12 -4.19
N LEU A 342 -4.79 4.22 -4.46
CA LEU A 342 -4.90 5.35 -3.53
C LEU A 342 -5.63 5.01 -2.23
N ALA A 343 -6.44 3.94 -2.21
CA ALA A 343 -7.10 3.46 -1.00
C ALA A 343 -6.15 2.74 -0.03
N GLN A 344 -4.93 2.39 -0.46
CA GLN A 344 -3.94 1.75 0.40
C GLN A 344 -3.34 2.77 1.38
N PRO A 345 -3.27 2.42 2.69
CA PRO A 345 -2.75 3.33 3.71
C PRO A 345 -1.24 3.58 3.56
N ASP A 346 -0.48 2.55 3.19
CA ASP A 346 0.99 2.55 3.23
C ASP A 346 1.65 3.04 1.92
N LEU A 347 0.87 3.65 1.01
CA LEU A 347 1.40 4.26 -0.22
C LEU A 347 2.20 5.54 0.13
N PRO A 348 3.48 5.67 -0.31
CA PRO A 348 4.29 6.86 -0.07
C PRO A 348 3.61 8.15 -0.55
N ASP A 349 3.83 9.26 0.16
CA ASP A 349 3.14 10.53 -0.12
C ASP A 349 3.43 11.08 -1.52
N ASP A 350 4.68 10.98 -1.99
CA ASP A 350 5.08 11.42 -3.33
C ASP A 350 4.36 10.61 -4.42
N ASP A 351 4.29 9.29 -4.27
CA ASP A 351 3.56 8.40 -5.18
C ASP A 351 2.05 8.64 -5.10
N ARG A 352 1.51 8.85 -3.90
CA ARG A 352 0.10 9.19 -3.69
C ARG A 352 -0.29 10.45 -4.44
N GLN A 353 0.53 11.51 -4.36
CA GLN A 353 0.29 12.75 -5.08
C GLN A 353 0.31 12.53 -6.59
N ARG A 354 1.39 11.93 -7.12
CA ARG A 354 1.55 11.63 -8.55
C ARG A 354 0.39 10.79 -9.09
N ILE A 355 -0.01 9.75 -8.37
CA ILE A 355 -1.11 8.85 -8.76
C ILE A 355 -2.45 9.59 -8.74
N ALA A 356 -2.69 10.46 -7.76
CA ALA A 356 -3.91 11.27 -7.70
C ALA A 356 -4.01 12.24 -8.90
N GLU A 357 -2.91 12.88 -9.28
CA GLU A 357 -2.83 13.74 -10.47
C GLU A 357 -3.12 12.95 -11.76
N ASN A 358 -2.48 11.78 -11.94
CA ASN A 358 -2.73 10.90 -13.08
C ASN A 358 -4.20 10.42 -13.16
N ARG A 359 -4.80 10.11 -12.01
CA ARG A 359 -6.21 9.74 -11.93
C ARG A 359 -7.13 10.88 -12.38
N GLU A 360 -6.80 12.13 -12.04
CA GLU A 360 -7.61 13.31 -12.44
C GLU A 360 -7.58 13.55 -13.96
N ILE A 361 -6.45 13.27 -14.62
CA ILE A 361 -6.35 13.31 -16.08
C ILE A 361 -7.35 12.32 -16.69
N CYS A 362 -7.39 11.08 -16.18
CA CYS A 362 -8.39 10.09 -16.62
C CYS A 362 -9.82 10.52 -16.29
N ALA A 363 -10.06 11.11 -15.11
CA ALA A 363 -11.38 11.63 -14.75
C ALA A 363 -11.87 12.69 -15.75
N THR A 364 -10.98 13.55 -16.25
CA THR A 364 -11.29 14.55 -17.29
C THR A 364 -11.71 13.89 -18.59
N ALA A 365 -10.93 12.94 -19.10
CA ALA A 365 -11.29 12.19 -20.31
C ALA A 365 -12.63 11.45 -20.17
N LEU A 366 -12.88 10.87 -18.99
CA LEU A 366 -14.14 10.19 -18.69
C LEU A 366 -15.34 11.15 -18.64
N ARG A 367 -15.17 12.35 -18.07
CA ARG A 367 -16.21 13.41 -18.08
C ARG A 367 -16.58 13.84 -19.50
N GLU A 368 -15.58 14.05 -20.35
CA GLU A 368 -15.80 14.40 -21.75
C GLU A 368 -16.59 13.31 -22.49
N ALA A 369 -16.18 12.04 -22.33
CA ALA A 369 -16.89 10.91 -22.92
C ALA A 369 -18.34 10.78 -22.44
N ALA A 370 -18.58 10.97 -21.14
CA ALA A 370 -19.91 10.90 -20.52
C ALA A 370 -20.84 12.05 -20.94
N SER A 371 -20.32 13.17 -21.44
CA SER A 371 -21.12 14.36 -21.80
C SER A 371 -21.92 14.21 -23.10
N SER A 372 -21.61 13.18 -23.91
CA SER A 372 -22.25 12.96 -25.20
C SER A 372 -23.72 12.56 -25.07
N TYR A 373 -24.56 13.01 -26.00
CA TYR A 373 -26.00 12.69 -25.96
C TYR A 373 -26.29 11.22 -26.29
N PRO A 374 -26.89 10.44 -25.37
CA PRO A 374 -27.05 9.00 -25.53
C PRO A 374 -28.33 8.65 -26.32
N ALA A 375 -28.34 8.95 -27.62
CA ALA A 375 -29.53 8.88 -28.47
C ALA A 375 -30.23 7.51 -28.51
N GLU A 376 -29.49 6.40 -28.45
CA GLU A 376 -30.07 5.04 -28.44
C GLU A 376 -30.72 4.73 -27.10
N LEU A 377 -30.09 5.12 -25.99
CA LEU A 377 -30.63 4.92 -24.65
C LEU A 377 -31.91 5.73 -24.47
N VAL A 378 -31.89 7.01 -24.83
CA VAL A 378 -33.04 7.92 -24.72
C VAL A 378 -34.25 7.40 -25.50
N ARG A 379 -34.05 6.88 -26.71
CA ARG A 379 -35.13 6.28 -27.53
C ARG A 379 -35.80 5.07 -26.87
N GLY A 380 -35.08 4.35 -26.01
CA GLY A 380 -35.59 3.20 -25.28
C GLY A 380 -36.26 3.54 -23.95
N MET A 381 -36.18 4.80 -23.50
CA MET A 381 -36.74 5.23 -22.22
C MET A 381 -38.20 5.64 -22.38
N VAL A 382 -39.03 5.19 -21.45
CA VAL A 382 -40.47 5.48 -21.41
C VAL A 382 -40.81 6.02 -20.03
N CYS A 383 -41.71 6.99 -19.96
CA CYS A 383 -42.23 7.45 -18.69
C CYS A 383 -43.13 6.38 -18.06
N GLY A 384 -42.70 5.84 -16.92
CA GLY A 384 -43.45 4.91 -16.10
C GLY A 384 -44.47 5.62 -15.21
N PRO A 385 -45.24 4.85 -14.43
CA PRO A 385 -46.33 5.39 -13.62
C PRO A 385 -45.83 6.22 -12.43
N PRO A 386 -46.69 7.05 -11.81
CA PRO A 386 -46.32 7.89 -10.67
C PRO A 386 -45.74 7.15 -9.46
N ASP A 387 -46.10 5.87 -9.29
CA ASP A 387 -45.66 4.95 -8.23
C ASP A 387 -44.44 4.08 -8.61
N ALA A 388 -43.68 4.50 -9.62
CA ALA A 388 -42.42 3.88 -10.01
C ALA A 388 -41.49 3.60 -8.81
N ASP A 389 -40.85 2.42 -8.79
CA ASP A 389 -39.94 1.99 -7.70
C ASP A 389 -38.82 3.00 -7.45
N VAL A 390 -38.26 3.56 -8.52
CA VAL A 390 -37.21 4.58 -8.48
C VAL A 390 -37.62 5.78 -9.33
N VAL A 391 -37.66 6.96 -8.71
CA VAL A 391 -37.86 8.24 -9.39
C VAL A 391 -36.57 9.04 -9.34
N VAL A 392 -36.12 9.53 -10.48
CA VAL A 392 -34.98 10.45 -10.57
C VAL A 392 -35.50 11.87 -10.73
N SER A 393 -34.94 12.84 -10.00
CA SER A 393 -35.20 14.24 -10.26
C SER A 393 -33.93 15.07 -10.40
N LEU A 394 -34.02 16.16 -11.15
CA LEU A 394 -32.95 17.15 -11.32
C LEU A 394 -33.48 18.58 -11.28
N VAL A 395 -32.56 19.53 -11.10
CA VAL A 395 -32.86 20.97 -11.14
C VAL A 395 -32.42 21.52 -12.50
N ALA A 396 -33.38 22.00 -13.29
CA ALA A 396 -33.13 22.65 -14.56
C ALA A 396 -32.96 24.17 -14.34
N GLY A 397 -31.71 24.59 -14.14
CA GLY A 397 -31.35 26.00 -13.98
C GLY A 397 -31.49 26.81 -15.27
N PRO A 398 -31.12 28.10 -15.27
CA PRO A 398 -31.31 28.99 -16.43
C PRO A 398 -30.48 28.61 -17.66
N ASP A 399 -29.40 27.83 -17.48
CA ASP A 399 -28.58 27.32 -18.57
C ASP A 399 -29.02 25.90 -18.96
N ARG A 400 -29.62 25.77 -20.15
CA ARG A 400 -30.01 24.49 -20.75
C ARG A 400 -28.82 23.54 -20.87
N ALA A 401 -27.64 24.03 -21.24
CA ALA A 401 -26.47 23.18 -21.51
C ALA A 401 -26.03 22.43 -20.24
N VAL A 402 -26.05 23.09 -19.08
CA VAL A 402 -25.75 22.48 -17.78
C VAL A 402 -26.74 21.36 -17.43
N THR A 403 -28.03 21.57 -17.74
CA THR A 403 -29.08 20.55 -17.55
C THR A 403 -28.86 19.36 -18.48
N GLU A 404 -28.52 19.61 -19.75
CA GLU A 404 -28.21 18.55 -20.72
C GLU A 404 -26.97 17.75 -20.32
N LEU A 405 -25.92 18.41 -19.83
CA LEU A 405 -24.71 17.74 -19.34
C LEU A 405 -25.02 16.82 -18.16
N THR A 406 -25.86 17.27 -17.22
CA THR A 406 -26.30 16.45 -16.08
C THR A 406 -27.04 15.21 -16.55
N LEU A 407 -28.00 15.37 -17.47
CA LEU A 407 -28.76 14.25 -18.04
C LEU A 407 -27.86 13.29 -18.82
N ASN A 408 -27.08 13.79 -19.78
CA ASN A 408 -26.21 12.97 -20.63
C ASN A 408 -25.24 12.15 -19.78
N SER A 409 -24.56 12.79 -18.85
CA SER A 409 -23.57 12.14 -18.00
C SER A 409 -24.20 11.09 -17.09
N PHE A 410 -25.32 11.41 -16.42
CA PHE A 410 -26.05 10.45 -15.61
C PHE A 410 -26.47 9.21 -16.42
N LEU A 411 -27.07 9.44 -17.59
CA LEU A 411 -27.54 8.39 -18.48
C LEU A 411 -26.41 7.51 -19.03
N ASN A 412 -25.26 8.09 -19.37
CA ASN A 412 -24.09 7.34 -19.84
C ASN A 412 -23.40 6.55 -18.72
N CYS A 413 -23.47 7.03 -17.48
CA CYS A 413 -22.76 6.44 -16.35
C CYS A 413 -23.61 5.45 -15.54
N CYS A 414 -24.92 5.64 -15.44
CA CYS A 414 -25.82 4.76 -14.71
C CYS A 414 -26.16 3.50 -15.55
N THR A 415 -25.41 2.42 -15.33
CA THR A 415 -25.56 1.17 -16.12
C THR A 415 -26.86 0.42 -15.84
N ASP A 416 -27.55 0.75 -14.73
CA ASP A 416 -28.83 0.20 -14.34
C ASP A 416 -29.97 1.23 -14.35
N VAL A 417 -29.84 2.25 -15.22
CA VAL A 417 -30.86 3.29 -15.44
C VAL A 417 -32.23 2.74 -15.85
N SER A 418 -32.29 1.53 -16.40
CA SER A 418 -33.56 0.83 -16.69
C SER A 418 -34.41 0.53 -15.45
N ARG A 419 -33.84 0.65 -14.25
CA ARG A 419 -34.58 0.59 -12.97
C ARG A 419 -35.33 1.88 -12.65
N VAL A 420 -34.98 2.99 -13.30
CA VAL A 420 -35.65 4.27 -13.13
C VAL A 420 -36.95 4.24 -13.89
N GLY A 421 -38.07 4.36 -13.18
CA GLY A 421 -39.38 4.37 -13.81
C GLY A 421 -39.84 5.77 -14.19
N ARG A 422 -39.30 6.85 -13.60
CA ARG A 422 -39.78 8.21 -13.87
C ARG A 422 -38.68 9.25 -13.68
N PHE A 423 -38.68 10.28 -14.52
CA PHE A 423 -37.74 11.40 -14.47
C PHE A 423 -38.48 12.74 -14.34
N LEU A 424 -38.10 13.51 -13.33
CA LEU A 424 -38.69 14.81 -13.02
C LEU A 424 -37.65 15.94 -13.14
N ALA A 425 -37.99 17.03 -13.81
CA ALA A 425 -37.23 18.27 -13.79
C ALA A 425 -38.00 19.35 -13.04
N VAL A 426 -37.32 20.04 -12.12
CA VAL A 426 -37.79 21.31 -11.56
C VAL A 426 -37.28 22.44 -12.43
N ASP A 427 -38.19 23.28 -12.90
CA ASP A 427 -37.83 24.52 -13.56
C ASP A 427 -37.33 25.54 -12.52
N ALA A 428 -36.04 25.91 -12.61
CA ALA A 428 -35.39 26.88 -11.75
C ALA A 428 -34.86 28.06 -12.56
N GLY A 429 -35.66 28.56 -13.51
CA GLY A 429 -35.36 29.75 -14.31
C GLY A 429 -35.03 29.46 -15.77
N LEU A 430 -35.48 28.32 -16.30
CA LEU A 430 -35.26 27.93 -17.68
C LEU A 430 -36.18 28.72 -18.63
N SER A 431 -35.71 29.08 -19.82
CA SER A 431 -36.57 29.74 -20.81
C SER A 431 -37.62 28.76 -21.37
N ALA A 432 -38.80 29.25 -21.77
CA ALA A 432 -39.82 28.40 -22.38
C ALA A 432 -39.34 27.68 -23.65
N ALA A 433 -38.43 28.32 -24.41
CA ALA A 433 -37.82 27.74 -25.61
C ALA A 433 -36.84 26.62 -25.25
N ASP A 434 -36.02 26.82 -24.22
CA ASP A 434 -35.09 25.79 -23.73
C ASP A 434 -35.83 24.61 -23.09
N ARG A 435 -36.91 24.87 -22.35
CA ARG A 435 -37.81 23.84 -21.81
C ARG A 435 -38.41 22.97 -22.92
N ALA A 436 -38.91 23.61 -23.98
CA ALA A 436 -39.44 22.89 -25.14
C ALA A 436 -38.35 22.05 -25.85
N THR A 437 -37.12 22.58 -25.91
CA THR A 437 -35.97 21.86 -26.47
C THR A 437 -35.62 20.62 -25.64
N LEU A 438 -35.58 20.73 -24.31
CA LEU A 438 -35.34 19.60 -23.42
C LEU A 438 -36.43 18.54 -23.54
N LEU A 439 -37.72 18.92 -23.57
CA LEU A 439 -38.83 17.98 -23.73
C LEU A 439 -38.82 17.25 -25.07
N ASN A 440 -38.38 17.91 -26.15
CA ASN A 440 -38.21 17.27 -27.45
C ASN A 440 -37.02 16.29 -27.44
N ARG A 441 -35.93 16.66 -26.78
CA ARG A 441 -34.71 15.84 -26.73
C ARG A 441 -34.82 14.67 -25.76
N TYR A 442 -35.53 14.83 -24.65
CA TYR A 442 -35.71 13.82 -23.60
C TYR A 442 -37.21 13.62 -23.36
N GLU A 443 -37.87 12.88 -24.26
CA GLU A 443 -39.33 12.69 -24.25
C GLU A 443 -39.87 12.05 -22.96
N PHE A 444 -39.01 11.33 -22.22
CA PHE A 444 -39.34 10.72 -20.93
C PHE A 444 -39.30 11.71 -19.75
N LEU A 445 -38.82 12.94 -19.95
CA LEU A 445 -38.64 13.94 -18.89
C LEU A 445 -39.95 14.69 -18.63
N GLU A 446 -40.38 14.75 -17.38
CA GLU A 446 -41.55 15.53 -16.97
C GLU A 446 -41.14 16.76 -16.18
N PHE A 447 -41.73 17.92 -16.47
CA PHE A 447 -41.51 19.13 -15.69
C PHE A 447 -42.57 19.30 -14.61
N CYS A 448 -42.13 19.40 -13.35
CA CYS A 448 -42.99 19.75 -12.23
C CYS A 448 -43.58 21.16 -12.45
N HIS A 449 -44.88 21.33 -12.23
CA HIS A 449 -45.54 22.63 -12.39
C HIS A 449 -45.29 23.48 -11.12
N PRO A 450 -44.80 24.72 -11.24
CA PRO A 450 -44.73 25.61 -10.08
C PRO A 450 -46.16 25.98 -9.64
N GLY A 451 -46.39 26.02 -8.33
CA GLY A 451 -47.66 26.49 -7.77
C GLY A 451 -47.95 27.96 -8.10
N PRO A 452 -49.17 28.47 -7.83
CA PRO A 452 -49.64 29.76 -8.33
C PRO A 452 -48.98 31.03 -7.74
N GLU A 453 -48.04 30.93 -6.79
CA GLU A 453 -47.40 32.08 -6.15
C GLU A 453 -45.88 32.07 -6.37
N GLU A 454 -45.34 33.24 -6.75
CA GLU A 454 -43.98 33.50 -7.22
C GLU A 454 -42.86 33.08 -6.25
N SER A 455 -41.79 32.46 -6.75
CA SER A 455 -40.40 32.99 -6.68
C SER A 455 -39.41 32.03 -7.36
N VAL A 456 -38.33 32.61 -7.88
CA VAL A 456 -37.22 31.88 -8.50
C VAL A 456 -36.51 31.03 -7.43
N GLY A 457 -36.67 29.72 -7.54
CA GLY A 457 -36.06 28.71 -6.68
C GLY A 457 -37.14 27.94 -5.91
N THR A 458 -37.34 26.65 -6.21
CA THR A 458 -38.32 25.82 -5.47
C THR A 458 -37.73 24.48 -5.01
N PRO A 459 -38.02 24.05 -3.77
CA PRO A 459 -37.11 23.23 -2.96
C PRO A 459 -37.61 21.78 -2.85
N LEU A 460 -36.75 20.89 -2.34
CA LEU A 460 -36.96 19.44 -2.20
C LEU A 460 -38.38 18.99 -1.75
N ALA A 461 -39.12 19.81 -1.01
CA ALA A 461 -40.48 19.52 -0.56
C ALA A 461 -41.53 19.40 -1.69
N HIS A 462 -41.48 20.29 -2.68
CA HIS A 462 -42.40 20.22 -3.82
C HIS A 462 -42.13 18.97 -4.66
N LEU A 463 -40.85 18.71 -4.92
CA LEU A 463 -40.40 17.49 -5.59
C LEU A 463 -40.83 16.23 -4.84
N ARG A 464 -40.70 16.21 -3.52
CA ARG A 464 -41.13 15.07 -2.70
C ARG A 464 -42.62 14.79 -2.87
N GLY A 465 -43.47 15.81 -3.01
CA GLY A 465 -44.91 15.65 -3.25
C GLY A 465 -45.25 14.92 -4.55
N GLU A 466 -44.38 15.03 -5.56
CA GLU A 466 -44.55 14.39 -6.87
C GLU A 466 -44.01 12.95 -6.94
N VAL A 467 -43.33 12.47 -5.89
CA VAL A 467 -42.71 11.15 -5.83
C VAL A 467 -43.53 10.21 -4.95
N ALA A 468 -44.24 9.23 -5.54
CA ALA A 468 -44.98 8.22 -4.76
C ALA A 468 -44.16 6.96 -4.46
N GLY A 469 -43.08 6.73 -5.21
CA GLY A 469 -42.21 5.55 -5.09
C GLY A 469 -41.38 5.48 -3.80
N PRO A 470 -40.85 4.29 -3.45
CA PRO A 470 -40.02 4.07 -2.26
C PRO A 470 -38.63 4.72 -2.35
N PHE A 471 -38.08 4.89 -3.56
CA PHE A 471 -36.74 5.45 -3.76
C PHE A 471 -36.76 6.69 -4.65
N TRP A 472 -36.11 7.74 -4.17
CA TRP A 472 -36.00 9.02 -4.87
C TRP A 472 -34.53 9.42 -5.02
N LEU A 473 -34.01 9.43 -6.25
CA LEU A 473 -32.67 9.93 -6.54
C LEU A 473 -32.73 11.38 -7.03
N HIS A 474 -32.20 12.30 -6.24
CA HIS A 474 -32.09 13.71 -6.62
C HIS A 474 -30.68 14.03 -7.11
N LEU A 475 -30.54 14.61 -8.30
CA LEU A 475 -29.26 14.93 -8.92
C LEU A 475 -28.78 16.37 -8.66
N GLY A 476 -29.64 17.28 -8.21
CA GLY A 476 -29.30 18.70 -8.10
C GLY A 476 -29.05 19.38 -9.46
N GLN A 477 -28.49 20.59 -9.44
CA GLN A 477 -28.13 21.36 -10.63
C GLN A 477 -26.64 21.17 -10.95
N GLY A 478 -26.31 20.89 -12.21
CA GLY A 478 -24.95 20.97 -12.72
C GLY A 478 -24.00 19.88 -12.25
N TRP A 479 -24.51 18.69 -11.89
CA TRP A 479 -23.67 17.55 -11.53
C TRP A 479 -23.37 16.69 -12.75
N GLN A 480 -22.10 16.37 -12.95
CA GLN A 480 -21.62 15.59 -14.09
C GLN A 480 -21.03 14.26 -13.60
N PHE A 481 -21.61 13.16 -14.06
CA PHE A 481 -21.15 11.80 -13.76
C PHE A 481 -20.06 11.38 -14.74
N PHE A 482 -19.09 10.60 -14.27
CA PHE A 482 -17.99 10.16 -15.14
C PHE A 482 -17.54 8.71 -14.91
N VAL A 483 -18.07 8.05 -13.88
CA VAL A 483 -17.76 6.64 -13.60
C VAL A 483 -18.97 5.77 -13.97
N ARG A 484 -18.77 4.75 -14.82
CA ARG A 484 -19.83 3.84 -15.26
C ARG A 484 -20.06 2.73 -14.25
N GLU A 485 -21.21 2.73 -13.56
CA GLU A 485 -21.50 1.78 -12.48
C GLU A 485 -23.00 1.47 -12.35
N ASN A 486 -23.34 0.44 -11.57
CA ASN A 486 -24.71 0.05 -11.23
C ASN A 486 -25.25 0.91 -10.07
N LEU A 487 -25.29 2.23 -10.30
CA LEU A 487 -25.53 3.26 -9.30
C LEU A 487 -26.81 3.03 -8.47
N ILE A 488 -27.93 2.69 -9.11
CA ILE A 488 -29.21 2.50 -8.41
C ILE A 488 -29.15 1.29 -7.49
N THR A 489 -28.59 0.19 -7.98
CA THR A 489 -28.39 -1.06 -7.23
C THR A 489 -27.48 -0.82 -6.04
N ARG A 490 -26.39 -0.07 -6.22
CA ARG A 490 -25.45 0.24 -5.13
C ARG A 490 -26.10 1.04 -4.01
N LEU A 491 -26.79 2.12 -4.35
CA LEU A 491 -27.44 3.00 -3.37
C LEU A 491 -28.54 2.24 -2.59
N ARG A 492 -29.30 1.37 -3.25
CA ARG A 492 -30.31 0.51 -2.60
C ARG A 492 -29.70 -0.51 -1.65
N ALA A 493 -28.59 -1.15 -2.03
CA ALA A 493 -27.92 -2.11 -1.18
C ALA A 493 -27.46 -1.48 0.16
N VAL A 494 -27.11 -0.19 0.17
CA VAL A 494 -26.84 0.55 1.42
C VAL A 494 -28.10 0.69 2.28
N PHE A 495 -29.25 1.01 1.69
CA PHE A 495 -30.52 1.10 2.43
C PHE A 495 -31.00 -0.24 3.01
N ASP A 496 -30.72 -1.34 2.30
CA ASP A 496 -31.01 -2.71 2.73
C ASP A 496 -30.10 -3.12 3.89
N ALA A 497 -28.82 -2.75 3.83
CA ALA A 497 -27.85 -2.99 4.91
C ALA A 497 -28.11 -2.12 6.14
N GLU A 498 -28.57 -0.87 5.94
CA GLU A 498 -28.68 0.14 6.99
C GLU A 498 -30.12 0.64 7.13
N THR A 499 -30.91 -0.05 7.96
CA THR A 499 -32.34 0.25 8.20
C THR A 499 -32.62 1.65 8.78
N LYS A 500 -31.61 2.27 9.40
CA LYS A 500 -31.68 3.63 9.97
C LYS A 500 -31.12 4.71 9.05
N VAL A 501 -30.73 4.38 7.82
CA VAL A 501 -30.28 5.37 6.84
C VAL A 501 -31.47 5.85 6.00
N PHE A 502 -31.68 7.16 5.90
CA PHE A 502 -32.77 7.74 5.09
C PHE A 502 -32.28 8.39 3.79
N GLN A 503 -30.99 8.73 3.70
CA GLN A 503 -30.34 9.32 2.54
C GLN A 503 -28.97 8.65 2.31
N VAL A 504 -28.65 8.32 1.07
CA VAL A 504 -27.33 7.85 0.62
C VAL A 504 -26.79 8.81 -0.43
N ALA A 505 -25.71 9.51 -0.11
CA ALA A 505 -24.99 10.39 -1.03
C ALA A 505 -24.15 9.58 -2.01
N ILE A 506 -24.06 10.08 -3.24
CA ILE A 506 -23.28 9.45 -4.31
C ILE A 506 -21.77 9.70 -4.15
N ASN A 507 -21.37 10.86 -3.63
CA ASN A 507 -19.97 11.19 -3.37
C ASN A 507 -19.65 11.20 -1.87
N TYR A 508 -18.39 10.92 -1.53
CA TYR A 508 -17.82 11.18 -0.21
C TYR A 508 -17.88 12.67 0.13
N ALA A 509 -18.41 13.02 1.31
CA ALA A 509 -18.39 14.36 1.93
C ALA A 509 -18.74 15.54 1.00
N ASP A 510 -19.73 15.36 0.12
CA ASP A 510 -20.13 16.37 -0.88
C ASP A 510 -18.99 16.85 -1.79
N ALA A 511 -17.97 16.02 -2.01
CA ALA A 511 -16.85 16.34 -2.89
C ALA A 511 -17.36 16.81 -4.26
N ALA A 512 -17.15 18.09 -4.55
CA ALA A 512 -17.51 18.71 -5.82
C ALA A 512 -16.41 18.55 -6.88
N GLN A 513 -15.22 18.11 -6.47
CA GLN A 513 -14.04 17.89 -7.31
C GLN A 513 -13.50 16.46 -7.13
N ALA A 514 -12.96 15.87 -8.19
CA ALA A 514 -12.47 14.49 -8.20
C ALA A 514 -11.14 14.28 -7.42
N GLY A 515 -10.51 15.36 -6.96
CA GLY A 515 -9.30 15.37 -6.13
C GLY A 515 -9.52 15.31 -4.60
N GLY A 516 -10.74 15.08 -4.12
CA GLY A 516 -11.01 15.03 -2.67
C GLY A 516 -10.16 13.97 -1.94
N VAL A 517 -9.27 14.41 -1.05
CA VAL A 517 -8.46 13.53 -0.19
C VAL A 517 -9.28 13.14 1.04
N ARG A 518 -9.27 11.85 1.36
CA ARG A 518 -9.98 11.24 2.51
C ARG A 518 -9.36 11.71 3.84
N THR A 519 -10.20 12.17 4.77
CA THR A 519 -9.85 12.25 6.20
C THR A 519 -10.46 11.05 6.93
N MET A 520 -9.65 10.30 7.68
CA MET A 520 -10.01 9.00 8.28
C MET A 520 -10.97 9.09 9.50
N GLU A 521 -12.01 9.93 9.46
CA GLU A 521 -12.81 10.18 10.67
C GLU A 521 -13.89 9.10 10.94
N ASN A 522 -14.35 8.36 9.91
CA ASN A 522 -15.40 7.35 10.06
C ASN A 522 -14.99 5.95 9.53
N PRO A 523 -15.37 4.85 10.21
CA PRO A 523 -15.07 3.50 9.77
C PRO A 523 -15.83 3.16 8.48
N VAL A 524 -15.10 2.63 7.48
CA VAL A 524 -15.66 2.17 6.21
C VAL A 524 -16.46 0.89 6.44
N ARG A 525 -17.65 0.84 5.86
CA ARG A 525 -18.57 -0.30 5.85
C ARG A 525 -18.69 -0.87 4.44
N GLN A 526 -19.12 -2.12 4.35
CA GLN A 526 -19.36 -2.81 3.09
C GLN A 526 -20.79 -3.34 3.06
N ALA A 527 -21.47 -3.15 1.93
CA ALA A 527 -22.77 -3.77 1.65
C ALA A 527 -22.63 -4.69 0.43
N PRO A 528 -23.15 -5.93 0.47
CA PRO A 528 -23.21 -6.79 -0.71
C PRO A 528 -23.93 -6.07 -1.87
N GLY A 529 -23.21 -5.81 -2.96
CA GLY A 529 -23.74 -5.06 -4.11
C GLY A 529 -23.74 -3.53 -3.96
N GLY A 530 -23.42 -2.98 -2.77
CA GLY A 530 -23.28 -1.54 -2.50
C GLY A 530 -21.85 -1.00 -2.54
N GLY A 531 -20.88 -1.87 -2.27
CA GLY A 531 -19.46 -1.49 -2.14
C GLY A 531 -19.17 -0.77 -0.82
N SER A 532 -18.05 -0.03 -0.81
CA SER A 532 -17.60 0.77 0.33
C SER A 532 -18.47 2.00 0.55
N TYR A 533 -18.89 2.23 1.80
CA TYR A 533 -19.61 3.45 2.22
C TYR A 533 -19.29 3.76 3.68
N PHE A 534 -19.68 4.94 4.14
CA PHE A 534 -19.58 5.33 5.55
C PHE A 534 -20.89 5.96 6.02
N LEU A 535 -21.15 5.85 7.32
CA LEU A 535 -22.25 6.55 7.95
C LEU A 535 -21.82 7.98 8.29
N THR A 536 -22.74 8.92 8.11
CA THR A 536 -22.55 10.34 8.42
C THR A 536 -23.79 10.89 9.12
N GLU A 537 -23.60 12.02 9.80
CA GLU A 537 -24.68 12.80 10.40
C GLU A 537 -25.01 14.04 9.56
N GLN A 538 -24.20 14.32 8.53
CA GLN A 538 -24.42 15.41 7.60
C GLN A 538 -25.28 14.96 6.42
N VAL A 539 -26.31 15.74 6.14
CA VAL A 539 -27.15 15.57 4.96
C VAL A 539 -26.37 16.06 3.74
N ALA A 540 -26.29 15.21 2.72
CA ALA A 540 -25.60 15.56 1.49
C ALA A 540 -26.32 16.66 0.74
N TYR A 541 -25.55 17.64 0.26
CA TYR A 541 -26.02 18.68 -0.65
C TYR A 541 -26.01 18.23 -2.11
N GLY A 542 -25.07 17.34 -2.48
CA GLY A 542 -24.93 16.81 -3.84
C GLY A 542 -25.95 15.73 -4.22
N PRO A 543 -25.71 15.00 -5.33
CA PRO A 543 -26.57 13.92 -5.78
C PRO A 543 -26.74 12.85 -4.69
N ALA A 544 -27.98 12.55 -4.34
CA ALA A 544 -28.29 11.62 -3.27
C ALA A 544 -29.61 10.90 -3.51
N MET A 545 -29.65 9.62 -3.13
CA MET A 545 -30.88 8.84 -3.09
C MET A 545 -31.49 8.90 -1.69
N TYR A 546 -32.81 9.01 -1.62
CA TYR A 546 -33.61 8.99 -0.40
C TYR A 546 -34.51 7.77 -0.39
N HIS A 547 -34.70 7.19 0.80
CA HIS A 547 -35.79 6.27 1.06
C HIS A 547 -36.99 7.08 1.55
N THR A 548 -38.04 7.16 0.74
CA THR A 548 -39.11 8.16 0.90
C THR A 548 -39.89 8.00 2.20
N GLU A 549 -40.26 6.77 2.59
CA GLU A 549 -40.93 6.52 3.88
C GLU A 549 -40.08 6.92 5.10
N ARG A 550 -38.76 6.69 5.04
CA ARG A 550 -37.83 7.06 6.12
C ARG A 550 -37.67 8.58 6.17
N LEU A 551 -37.58 9.23 5.00
CA LEU A 551 -37.56 10.69 4.88
C LEU A 551 -38.83 11.33 5.45
N ASP A 552 -40.01 10.76 5.20
CA ASP A 552 -41.28 11.28 5.73
C ASP A 552 -41.33 11.23 7.25
N ARG A 553 -40.73 10.20 7.85
CA ARG A 553 -40.60 10.08 9.32
C ARG A 553 -39.60 11.07 9.92
N VAL A 554 -38.60 11.50 9.16
CA VAL A 554 -37.68 12.59 9.52
C VAL A 554 -38.37 13.96 9.42
N GLY A 555 -39.27 14.10 8.44
CA GLY A 555 -39.95 15.35 8.09
C GLY A 555 -39.19 16.11 7.02
N VAL A 556 -39.90 16.55 5.98
CA VAL A 556 -39.31 17.29 4.84
C VAL A 556 -39.00 18.73 5.26
N ALA A 557 -37.89 19.30 4.77
CA ALA A 557 -37.53 20.70 5.05
C ALA A 557 -38.47 21.69 4.35
N PRO A 558 -39.02 22.70 5.05
CA PRO A 558 -39.65 23.86 4.43
C PRO A 558 -38.69 24.59 3.49
N GLU A 559 -39.25 25.43 2.62
CA GLU A 559 -38.55 26.07 1.50
C GLU A 559 -37.30 26.91 1.86
N THR A 560 -37.17 27.29 3.13
CA THR A 560 -36.15 28.21 3.64
C THR A 560 -35.20 27.58 4.66
N GLU A 561 -35.32 26.29 4.96
CA GLU A 561 -34.49 25.65 6.00
C GLU A 561 -33.17 25.09 5.42
N PRO A 562 -32.01 25.42 6.01
CA PRO A 562 -30.72 24.82 5.65
C PRO A 562 -30.74 23.28 5.77
N THR A 563 -29.96 22.58 4.93
CA THR A 563 -29.76 21.12 5.01
C THR A 563 -29.30 20.65 6.40
N ALA A 564 -28.61 21.51 7.16
CA ALA A 564 -28.24 21.29 8.56
C ALA A 564 -29.45 21.02 9.48
N ASP A 565 -30.62 21.61 9.19
CA ASP A 565 -31.84 21.42 9.99
C ASP A 565 -32.54 20.09 9.69
N LEU A 566 -32.39 19.58 8.46
CA LEU A 566 -32.80 18.22 8.13
C LEU A 566 -31.94 17.18 8.88
N GLY A 567 -30.63 17.41 8.97
CA GLY A 567 -29.73 16.54 9.76
C GLY A 567 -30.09 16.49 11.24
N ARG A 568 -30.42 17.64 11.85
CA ARG A 568 -30.88 17.71 13.24
C ARG A 568 -32.18 16.94 13.47
N ARG A 569 -33.16 17.07 12.57
CA ARG A 569 -34.42 16.32 12.67
C ARG A 569 -34.22 14.83 12.45
N ALA A 570 -33.34 14.43 11.53
CA ALA A 570 -33.01 13.03 11.30
C ALA A 570 -32.41 12.40 12.56
N ALA A 571 -31.45 13.06 13.19
CA ALA A 571 -30.85 12.61 14.44
C ALA A 571 -31.89 12.48 15.56
N ALA A 572 -32.79 13.45 15.70
CA ALA A 572 -33.88 13.40 16.67
C ALA A 572 -34.88 12.25 16.40
N ALA A 573 -35.11 11.91 15.13
CA ALA A 573 -35.94 10.78 14.70
C ALA A 573 -35.19 9.42 14.72
N GLY A 574 -33.90 9.40 15.11
CA GLY A 574 -33.06 8.21 15.18
C GLY A 574 -32.58 7.69 13.82
N PHE A 575 -32.62 8.53 12.78
CA PHE A 575 -32.11 8.24 11.45
C PHE A 575 -30.75 8.91 11.19
N ARG A 576 -30.02 8.38 10.21
CA ARG A 576 -28.70 8.85 9.77
C ARG A 576 -28.61 8.92 8.26
N THR A 577 -27.51 9.46 7.77
CA THR A 577 -27.16 9.45 6.35
C THR A 577 -25.98 8.52 6.11
N ALA A 578 -25.77 8.16 4.84
CA ALA A 578 -24.59 7.45 4.39
C ALA A 578 -24.06 8.11 3.12
N SER A 579 -22.80 7.85 2.80
CA SER A 579 -22.15 8.30 1.58
C SER A 579 -21.30 7.18 1.02
N LEU A 580 -21.32 6.98 -0.29
CA LEU A 580 -20.36 6.09 -0.94
C LEU A 580 -18.94 6.61 -0.70
N ASP A 581 -17.98 5.70 -0.50
CA ASP A 581 -16.58 6.03 -0.21
C ASP A 581 -15.78 6.36 -1.49
N GLU A 582 -16.39 7.08 -2.42
CA GLU A 582 -15.86 7.34 -3.76
C GLU A 582 -16.31 8.72 -4.27
N VAL A 583 -15.68 9.21 -5.35
CA VAL A 583 -16.16 10.35 -6.12
C VAL A 583 -16.48 9.86 -7.53
N VAL A 584 -17.77 9.87 -7.89
CA VAL A 584 -18.27 9.35 -9.17
C VAL A 584 -18.94 10.43 -10.04
N CYS A 585 -19.16 11.61 -9.47
CA CYS A 585 -19.58 12.82 -10.17
C CYS A 585 -18.87 14.07 -9.64
N THR A 586 -18.89 15.17 -10.38
CA THR A 586 -18.37 16.48 -9.95
C THR A 586 -19.37 17.57 -10.30
N ALA A 587 -19.33 18.70 -9.60
CA ALA A 587 -20.17 19.85 -9.95
C ALA A 587 -19.48 20.68 -11.04
N SER A 588 -20.21 21.06 -12.07
CA SER A 588 -19.84 22.10 -13.01
C SER A 588 -19.90 23.44 -12.28
N LEU A 589 -18.73 24.03 -12.00
CA LEU A 589 -18.61 25.35 -11.37
C LEU A 589 -19.18 26.46 -12.25
#